data_AF-A0A7S4TA06-F1
#
_entry.id   AF-A0A7S4TA06-F1
#
_cell.length_a   1.000
_cell.length_b   1.000
_cell.length_c   1.000
_cell.angle_alpha   90.00
_cell.angle_beta   90.00
_cell.angle_gamma   90.00
#
_symmetry.space_group_name_H-M   'P 1'
#
loop_
_entity.id
_entity.type
_entity.pdbx_description
1 polymer ?
#
loop_
_entity_poly.entity_id
_entity_poly.type
_entity_poly.pdbx_seq_one_letter_code
_entity_poly.pdbx_strand_id
1 'polypeptide(L)'
;WRVQYALAKLRKAARTLLTLDPKDPKRIFEGEALLRRMSRYGLLADDELELDYVLQLTTQKLLERRLQTKVYKQGLAKSIHHARVLIRQRHIRVGNQLVNVPSFNVRTSS
;
A
#
# COMPACT_ATOMS: atom_id res chain seq x y z
N TRP A 1 -14.56 -0.13 5.49
CA TRP A 1 -15.04 0.80 4.43
C TRP A 1 -13.94 1.53 3.67
N ARG A 2 -13.17 2.47 4.24
CA ARG A 2 -12.16 3.26 3.46
C ARG A 2 -11.15 2.42 2.67
N VAL A 3 -10.59 1.38 3.28
CA VAL A 3 -9.60 0.49 2.62
C VAL A 3 -10.26 -0.37 1.56
N GLN A 4 -11.46 -0.89 1.82
CA GLN A 4 -12.23 -1.65 0.84
C GLN A 4 -12.55 -0.80 -0.39
N TYR A 5 -12.94 0.46 -0.19
CA TYR A 5 -13.20 1.39 -1.29
C TYR A 5 -11.92 1.69 -2.10
N ALA A 6 -10.79 1.94 -1.43
CA ALA A 6 -9.51 2.16 -2.11
C ALA A 6 -9.09 0.93 -2.95
N LEU A 7 -9.25 -0.27 -2.39
CA LEU A 7 -8.99 -1.53 -3.07
C LEU A 7 -9.94 -1.76 -4.25
N ALA A 8 -11.23 -1.44 -4.09
CA ALA A 8 -12.21 -1.53 -5.18
C ALA A 8 -11.84 -0.60 -6.35
N LYS A 9 -11.36 0.61 -6.06
CA LYS A 9 -10.87 1.57 -7.08
C LYS A 9 -9.63 1.03 -7.81
N LEU A 10 -8.68 0.44 -7.09
CA LEU A 10 -7.48 -0.19 -7.68
C LEU A 10 -7.85 -1.36 -8.58
N ARG A 11 -8.70 -2.29 -8.10
CA ARG A 11 -9.16 -3.43 -8.89
C ARG A 11 -10.02 -3.02 -10.08
N LYS A 12 -10.79 -1.92 -9.97
CA LYS A 12 -11.53 -1.37 -11.12
C LYS A 12 -10.57 -0.89 -12.21
N ALA A 13 -9.52 -0.15 -11.84
CA ALA A 13 -8.51 0.31 -12.78
C ALA A 13 -7.77 -0.86 -13.45
N ALA A 14 -7.37 -1.88 -12.68
CA ALA A 14 -6.75 -3.08 -13.24
C ALA A 14 -7.66 -3.79 -14.24
N ARG A 15 -8.96 -4.00 -13.92
CA ARG A 15 -9.94 -4.60 -14.83
C ARG A 15 -10.08 -3.84 -16.14
N THR A 16 -10.17 -2.51 -16.09
CA THR A 16 -10.29 -1.70 -17.33
C THR A 16 -9.03 -1.72 -18.19
N LEU A 17 -7.86 -1.95 -17.60
CA LEU A 17 -6.61 -2.08 -18.36
C LEU A 17 -6.46 -3.48 -18.94
N LEU A 18 -6.92 -4.52 -18.22
CA LEU A 18 -6.87 -5.89 -18.68
C LEU A 18 -7.79 -6.17 -19.88
N THR A 19 -8.85 -5.36 -20.08
CA THR A 19 -9.73 -5.45 -21.26
C THR A 19 -9.10 -4.89 -22.54
N LEU A 20 -8.05 -4.08 -22.44
CA LEU A 20 -7.36 -3.51 -23.61
C LEU A 20 -6.32 -4.48 -24.16
N ASP A 21 -5.95 -4.33 -25.43
CA ASP A 21 -4.88 -5.12 -26.03
C ASP A 21 -3.54 -4.89 -25.31
N PRO A 22 -2.68 -5.92 -25.11
CA PRO A 22 -1.36 -5.77 -24.51
C PRO A 22 -0.47 -4.70 -25.13
N LYS A 23 -0.62 -4.42 -26.43
CA LYS A 23 0.16 -3.42 -27.18
C LYS A 23 -0.47 -2.03 -27.16
N ASP A 24 -1.65 -1.87 -26.56
CA ASP A 24 -2.32 -0.58 -26.49
C ASP A 24 -1.48 0.41 -25.65
N PRO A 25 -1.21 1.62 -26.15
CA PRO A 25 -0.34 2.59 -25.47
C PRO A 25 -0.87 2.99 -24.10
N LYS A 26 -2.19 3.02 -23.91
CA LYS A 26 -2.81 3.32 -22.62
C LYS A 26 -2.56 2.20 -21.62
N ARG A 27 -2.66 0.93 -22.04
CA ARG A 27 -2.38 -0.23 -21.18
C ARG A 27 -0.92 -0.24 -20.74
N ILE A 28 0.00 0.03 -21.65
CA ILE A 28 1.45 0.07 -21.36
C ILE A 28 1.73 1.15 -20.31
N PHE A 29 1.29 2.39 -20.57
CA PHE A 29 1.59 3.52 -19.70
C PHE A 29 0.87 3.46 -18.34
N GLU A 30 -0.46 3.31 -18.34
CA GLU A 30 -1.24 3.28 -17.10
C GLU A 30 -1.00 1.99 -16.31
N GLY A 31 -0.78 0.87 -16.99
CA GLY A 31 -0.46 -0.42 -16.36
C GLY A 31 0.86 -0.37 -15.62
N GLU A 32 1.91 0.12 -16.27
CA GLU A 32 3.22 0.27 -15.62
C GLU A 32 3.16 1.27 -14.45
N ALA A 33 2.45 2.38 -14.61
CA ALA A 33 2.25 3.36 -13.53
C ALA A 33 1.52 2.76 -12.32
N LEU A 34 0.54 1.89 -12.55
CA LEU A 34 -0.19 1.17 -11.50
C LEU A 34 0.74 0.19 -10.76
N LEU A 35 1.50 -0.62 -11.49
CA LEU A 35 2.44 -1.60 -10.93
C LEU A 35 3.55 -0.91 -10.12
N ARG A 36 4.17 0.14 -10.67
CA ARG A 36 5.17 0.96 -9.97
C ARG A 36 4.62 1.54 -8.66
N ARG A 37 3.35 1.95 -8.63
CA ARG A 37 2.70 2.43 -7.40
C ARG A 37 2.53 1.31 -6.37
N MET A 38 2.12 0.12 -6.80
CA MET A 38 1.91 -1.03 -5.90
C MET A 38 3.22 -1.53 -5.31
N SER A 39 4.29 -1.63 -6.11
CA SER A 39 5.64 -1.98 -5.65
C SER A 39 6.19 -0.94 -4.65
N ARG A 40 6.02 0.36 -4.91
CA ARG A 40 6.45 1.43 -3.99
C ARG A 40 5.82 1.33 -2.60
N TYR A 41 4.59 0.85 -2.50
CA TYR A 41 3.92 0.61 -1.21
C TYR A 41 4.17 -0.79 -0.66
N GLY A 42 4.92 -1.65 -1.36
CA GLY A 42 5.18 -3.03 -0.97
C GLY A 42 3.92 -3.87 -0.87
N LEU A 43 2.99 -3.68 -1.81
CA LEU A 43 1.75 -4.46 -1.92
C LEU A 43 1.90 -5.68 -2.85
N LEU A 44 2.78 -5.56 -3.83
CA LEU A 44 3.23 -6.63 -4.71
C LEU A 44 4.71 -6.86 -4.44
N ALA A 45 5.13 -8.12 -4.49
CA ALA A 45 6.54 -8.49 -4.54
C ALA A 45 7.08 -8.37 -5.98
N ASP A 46 8.40 -8.43 -6.16
CA ASP A 46 9.04 -8.19 -7.46
C ASP A 46 8.73 -9.29 -8.49
N ASP A 47 8.38 -10.48 -8.02
CA ASP A 47 7.87 -11.63 -8.79
C ASP A 47 6.38 -11.52 -9.14
N GLU A 48 5.61 -10.68 -8.42
CA GLU A 48 4.17 -10.47 -8.63
C GLU A 48 3.86 -9.21 -9.48
N LEU A 49 4.81 -8.73 -10.30
CA LEU A 49 4.70 -7.46 -11.05
C LEU A 49 3.82 -7.58 -12.33
N GLU A 50 2.64 -8.16 -12.21
CA GLU A 50 1.64 -8.24 -13.29
C GLU A 50 0.28 -7.68 -12.86
N LEU A 51 -0.52 -7.24 -13.84
CA LEU A 51 -1.82 -6.64 -13.59
C LEU A 51 -2.82 -7.62 -12.96
N ASP A 52 -2.67 -8.92 -13.20
CA ASP A 52 -3.56 -9.95 -12.65
C ASP A 52 -3.40 -10.11 -11.14
N TYR A 53 -2.18 -9.96 -10.61
CA TYR A 53 -1.92 -9.97 -9.17
C TYR A 53 -2.58 -8.79 -8.44
N VAL A 54 -2.80 -7.66 -9.13
CA VAL A 54 -3.55 -6.52 -8.56
C VAL A 54 -5.00 -6.92 -8.25
N LEU A 55 -5.60 -7.84 -9.02
CA LEU A 55 -6.95 -8.34 -8.77
C LEU A 55 -7.01 -9.21 -7.50
N GLN A 56 -5.93 -9.94 -7.22
CA GLN A 56 -5.83 -10.84 -6.07
C GLN A 56 -5.52 -10.12 -4.74
N LEU A 57 -5.16 -8.84 -4.77
CA LEU A 57 -4.83 -8.05 -3.57
C LEU A 57 -5.93 -8.13 -2.51
N THR A 58 -5.57 -8.44 -1.27
CA THR A 58 -6.51 -8.51 -0.15
C THR A 58 -6.55 -7.22 0.67
N THR A 59 -7.62 -7.01 1.44
CA THR A 59 -7.70 -5.84 2.35
C THR A 59 -6.65 -5.91 3.45
N GLN A 60 -6.26 -7.12 3.85
CA GLN A 60 -5.22 -7.41 4.82
C GLN A 60 -3.87 -6.84 4.35
N LYS A 61 -3.42 -7.13 3.12
CA LYS A 61 -2.17 -6.57 2.56
C LYS A 61 -2.11 -5.04 2.70
N LEU A 62 -3.23 -4.33 2.46
CA LEU A 62 -3.30 -2.87 2.64
C LEU A 62 -3.25 -2.43 4.10
N LEU A 63 -3.88 -3.16 5.02
CA LEU A 63 -3.86 -2.84 6.46
C LEU A 63 -2.47 -3.04 7.08
N GLU A 64 -1.69 -3.98 6.56
CA GLU A 64 -0.32 -4.23 7.01
C GLU A 64 0.68 -3.14 6.62
N ARG A 65 0.34 -2.30 5.63
CA ARG A 65 1.18 -1.17 5.22
C ARG A 65 0.99 0.09 6.05
N ARG A 66 0.04 0.10 6.99
CA ARG A 66 -0.19 1.25 7.88
C ARG A 66 0.96 1.41 8.86
N LEU A 67 1.27 2.65 9.21
CA LEU A 67 2.30 2.98 10.19
C LEU A 67 2.04 2.29 11.52
N GLN A 68 0.78 2.26 11.97
CA GLN A 68 0.38 1.55 13.18
C GLN A 68 0.80 0.07 13.20
N THR A 69 0.55 -0.67 12.12
CA THR A 69 0.87 -2.10 12.03
C THR A 69 2.36 -2.32 11.79
N LYS A 70 3.01 -1.43 11.03
CA LYS A 70 4.47 -1.46 10.82
C LYS A 70 5.25 -1.24 12.10
N VAL A 71 4.89 -0.24 12.90
CA VAL A 71 5.53 0.04 14.21
C VAL A 71 5.40 -1.15 15.16
N TYR A 72 4.23 -1.79 15.18
CA TYR A 72 4.03 -3.01 15.97
C TYR A 72 4.87 -4.19 15.45
N LYS A 73 4.85 -4.47 14.14
CA LYS A 73 5.64 -5.55 13.52
C LYS A 73 7.16 -5.33 13.65
N GLN A 74 7.61 -4.08 13.77
CA GLN A 74 9.03 -3.73 14.02
C GLN A 74 9.45 -3.87 15.49
N GLY A 75 8.54 -4.22 16.40
CA GLY A 75 8.86 -4.39 17.83
C GLY A 75 8.99 -3.09 18.63
N LEU A 76 8.78 -1.92 18.01
CA LEU A 76 8.86 -0.61 18.68
C LEU A 76 7.72 -0.37 19.68
N ALA A 77 6.63 -1.13 19.55
CA ALA A 77 5.47 -1.04 20.44
C ALA A 77 5.03 -2.43 20.90
N LYS A 78 4.68 -2.54 22.19
CA LYS A 78 4.17 -3.78 22.81
C LYS A 78 2.83 -4.28 22.23
N SER A 79 2.01 -3.38 21.68
CA SER A 79 0.71 -3.72 21.11
C SER A 79 0.31 -2.76 20.00
N ILE A 80 -0.69 -3.16 19.21
CA ILE A 80 -1.29 -2.35 18.16
C ILE A 80 -1.91 -1.05 18.72
N HIS A 81 -2.41 -1.07 19.97
CA HIS A 81 -2.93 0.11 20.66
C HIS A 81 -1.80 1.03 21.14
N HIS A 82 -0.73 0.45 21.69
CA HIS A 82 0.45 1.19 22.12
C HIS A 82 1.10 1.92 20.93
N ALA A 83 1.20 1.27 19.76
CA ALA A 83 1.70 1.90 18.54
C ALA A 83 0.91 3.17 18.16
N ARG A 84 -0.42 3.16 18.30
CA ARG A 84 -1.25 4.35 18.00
C ARG A 84 -0.95 5.51 18.94
N VAL A 85 -0.72 5.21 20.21
CA VAL A 85 -0.44 6.22 21.24
C VAL A 85 0.91 6.88 20.95
N LEU A 86 1.96 6.09 20.71
CA LEU A 86 3.29 6.60 20.35
C LEU A 86 3.27 7.49 19.11
N ILE A 87 2.52 7.10 18.07
CA ILE A 87 2.38 7.89 16.84
C ILE A 87 1.69 9.22 17.16
N ARG A 88 0.57 9.21 17.90
CA ARG A 88 -0.17 10.45 18.23
C ARG A 88 0.61 11.39 19.13
N GLN A 89 1.39 10.86 20.06
CA GLN A 89 2.29 11.62 20.94
C GLN A 89 3.54 12.12 20.22
N ARG A 90 3.68 11.83 18.92
CA ARG A 90 4.79 12.29 18.09
C ARG A 90 6.16 11.71 18.52
N HIS A 91 6.20 10.45 18.94
CA HIS A 91 7.46 9.75 19.22
C HIS A 91 8.05 9.05 18.00
N ILE A 92 7.29 8.95 16.91
CA ILE A 92 7.67 8.16 15.72
C ILE A 92 7.88 9.08 14.51
N ARG A 93 8.99 8.84 13.81
CA ARG A 93 9.34 9.48 12.54
C ARG A 93 9.34 8.44 11.41
N VAL A 94 9.01 8.88 10.21
CA VAL A 94 9.19 8.11 8.97
C VAL A 94 10.22 8.85 8.14
N GLY A 95 11.39 8.24 7.92
CA GLY A 95 12.59 8.96 7.47
C GLY A 95 12.91 10.13 8.42
N ASN A 96 13.10 11.32 7.86
CA ASN A 96 13.38 12.53 8.64
C ASN A 96 12.11 13.28 9.13
N GLN A 97 10.92 12.84 8.72
CA GLN A 97 9.67 13.55 9.02
C GLN A 97 8.93 12.95 10.22
N LEU A 98 8.48 13.81 11.12
CA LEU A 98 7.59 13.46 12.22
C LEU A 98 6.18 13.16 11.68
N VAL A 99 5.64 11.98 12.00
CA VAL A 99 4.31 11.55 11.54
C VAL A 99 3.41 11.29 12.73
N ASN A 100 2.29 12.02 12.81
CA ASN A 100 1.30 11.92 13.89
C ASN A 100 0.01 11.16 13.49
N VAL A 101 -0.04 10.58 12.29
CA VAL A 101 -1.21 9.88 11.74
C VAL A 101 -1.00 8.37 11.71
N PRO A 102 -1.71 7.57 12.53
CA PRO A 102 -1.53 6.10 12.56
C PRO A 102 -1.93 5.39 11.27
N SER A 103 -2.84 5.98 10.48
CA SER A 103 -3.31 5.45 9.20
C SER A 103 -2.40 5.81 8.02
N PHE A 104 -1.24 6.41 8.27
CA PHE A 104 -0.25 6.70 7.24
C PHE A 104 0.22 5.40 6.55
N ASN A 105 0.25 5.38 5.22
CA ASN A 105 0.72 4.21 4.46
C ASN A 105 2.23 4.33 4.21
N VAL A 106 3.00 3.43 4.80
CA VAL A 106 4.46 3.44 4.76
C VAL A 106 4.96 2.83 3.45
N ARG A 107 5.84 3.54 2.74
CA ARG A 107 6.50 3.06 1.51
C ARG A 107 7.63 2.10 1.86
N THR A 108 8.11 1.32 0.90
CA THR A 108 9.23 0.38 1.11
C THR A 108 10.58 1.07 1.22
N SER A 109 10.78 2.20 0.54
CA SER A 109 12.04 2.94 0.47
C SER A 109 12.17 4.09 1.49
N SER A 110 11.35 4.12 2.55
CA SER A 110 11.29 5.22 3.53
C SER A 110 12.14 5.00 4.75
#